data_AF-D3LSY7-F1
#
_entry.id   AF-D3LSY7-F1
#
_cell.length_a   1.000
_cell.length_b   1.000
_cell.length_c   1.000
_cell.angle_alpha   90.00
_cell.angle_beta   90.00
_cell.angle_gamma   90.00
#
_symmetry.space_group_name_H-M   'P 1'
#
loop_
_entity.id
_entity.type
_entity.pdbx_description
1 polymer ?
#
loop_
_entity_poly.entity_id
_entity_poly.type
_entity_poly.pdbx_seq_one_letter_code
_entity_poly.pdbx_strand_id
1 'polypeptide(L)'
;MITAYEHWLSLPPYGWTQAEKERRYIPYLQELTAYHRNRCAAYDRALQVQHYTKADTLAQLPFLPVSLFKKFDLKSIKETEIFKTVTSSGTSGQAVSRIPLNAANARAQQTVLSRIGQHFLGSQRLPMLIIDTPAVFADRNTFNARGAAILGFSLFAKKKYFALQEDLSLNQDILKHFADHPSQPFFIFGFTAMIWKYFYEAVKNASYTVDFSHAVLIHGGGWKKMLAQSVTAAAYKQALTRIFGITRIHNYYGMAEQTGCIYMECEYGHLHASIFSDILIRDPLDFSLCPVGKEGIVQVLTPLATAYVGHSILTEDLGVLLGTDDCPCGRKGNYFHIHGRIPQAELRGCSDVPH
;
A
#
# COMPACT_ATOMS: atom_id res chain seq x y z
N MET A 1 -10.95 -9.76 -23.41
CA MET A 1 -11.64 -8.73 -22.62
C MET A 1 -10.82 -8.27 -21.41
N ILE A 2 -9.56 -8.73 -21.24
CA ILE A 2 -8.60 -8.32 -20.19
C ILE A 2 -8.28 -6.82 -20.16
N THR A 3 -8.62 -6.04 -21.17
CA THR A 3 -8.50 -4.57 -21.16
C THR A 3 -9.76 -3.87 -20.64
N ALA A 4 -10.81 -4.59 -20.25
CA ALA A 4 -12.07 -4.00 -19.77
C ALA A 4 -11.89 -3.10 -18.54
N TYR A 5 -10.85 -3.35 -17.72
CA TYR A 5 -10.52 -2.48 -16.59
C TYR A 5 -9.99 -1.10 -17.01
N GLU A 6 -9.54 -0.92 -18.25
CA GLU A 6 -9.02 0.36 -18.75
C GLU A 6 -10.08 1.45 -18.71
N HIS A 7 -11.35 1.11 -19.00
CA HIS A 7 -12.46 2.05 -18.86
C HIS A 7 -12.64 2.50 -17.40
N TRP A 8 -12.37 1.61 -16.43
CA TRP A 8 -12.50 1.91 -15.01
C TRP A 8 -11.47 2.96 -14.55
N LEU A 9 -10.33 3.09 -15.25
CA LEU A 9 -9.29 4.09 -14.93
C LEU A 9 -9.81 5.53 -14.98
N SER A 10 -10.89 5.77 -15.75
CA SER A 10 -11.55 7.07 -15.86
C SER A 10 -12.57 7.38 -14.76
N LEU A 11 -12.96 6.37 -13.97
CA LEU A 11 -14.00 6.48 -12.95
C LEU A 11 -13.46 7.00 -11.61
N PRO A 12 -14.32 7.52 -10.71
CA PRO A 12 -13.92 7.94 -9.38
C PRO A 12 -13.42 6.75 -8.53
N PRO A 13 -12.28 6.87 -7.80
CA PRO A 13 -11.71 5.76 -7.03
C PRO A 13 -12.63 5.11 -5.99
N TYR A 14 -13.63 5.82 -5.47
CA TYR A 14 -14.56 5.30 -4.44
C TYR A 14 -16.02 5.42 -4.89
N GLY A 15 -16.26 5.29 -6.19
CA GLY A 15 -17.55 5.55 -6.83
C GLY A 15 -18.49 4.34 -6.97
N TRP A 16 -18.08 3.13 -6.58
CA TRP A 16 -18.93 1.94 -6.66
C TRP A 16 -19.24 1.40 -5.28
N THR A 17 -20.51 1.05 -5.08
CA THR A 17 -20.90 0.16 -3.98
C THR A 17 -20.17 -1.19 -4.10
N GLN A 18 -20.07 -1.92 -3.00
CA GLN A 18 -19.43 -3.22 -3.01
C GLN A 18 -20.14 -4.20 -3.95
N ALA A 19 -21.48 -4.21 -3.98
CA ALA A 19 -22.26 -5.04 -4.89
C ALA A 19 -21.99 -4.71 -6.38
N GLU A 20 -21.83 -3.42 -6.72
CA GLU A 20 -21.47 -3.00 -8.07
C GLU A 20 -20.04 -3.38 -8.45
N LYS A 21 -19.12 -3.32 -7.49
CA LYS A 21 -17.73 -3.75 -7.66
C LYS A 21 -17.68 -5.26 -7.92
N GLU A 22 -18.36 -6.06 -7.10
CA GLU A 22 -18.41 -7.52 -7.22
C GLU A 22 -19.00 -7.98 -8.56
N ARG A 23 -20.11 -7.37 -9.00
CA ARG A 23 -20.73 -7.67 -10.31
C ARG A 23 -19.77 -7.51 -11.49
N ARG A 24 -18.79 -6.60 -11.36
CA ARG A 24 -17.76 -6.35 -12.39
C ARG A 24 -16.51 -7.19 -12.16
N TYR A 25 -16.10 -7.35 -10.91
CA TYR A 25 -14.89 -8.06 -10.54
C TYR A 25 -15.00 -9.56 -10.78
N ILE A 26 -16.11 -10.21 -10.42
CA ILE A 26 -16.24 -11.67 -10.54
C ILE A 26 -15.96 -12.15 -11.98
N PRO A 27 -16.68 -11.69 -13.01
CA PRO A 27 -16.40 -12.15 -14.38
C PRO A 27 -15.00 -11.76 -14.87
N TYR A 28 -14.53 -10.55 -14.53
CA TYR A 28 -13.23 -10.06 -14.96
C TYR A 28 -12.06 -10.83 -14.31
N LEU A 29 -12.11 -11.05 -13.00
CA LEU A 29 -11.07 -11.76 -12.27
C LEU A 29 -11.07 -13.25 -12.63
N GLN A 30 -12.22 -13.85 -12.95
CA GLN A 30 -12.26 -15.21 -13.52
C GLN A 30 -11.55 -15.29 -14.88
N GLU A 31 -11.80 -14.33 -15.78
CA GLU A 31 -11.07 -14.26 -17.07
C GLU A 31 -9.58 -14.08 -16.83
N LEU A 32 -9.20 -13.22 -15.89
CA LEU A 32 -7.81 -12.96 -15.54
C LEU A 32 -7.14 -14.20 -14.94
N THR A 33 -7.82 -14.92 -14.05
CA THR A 33 -7.36 -16.22 -13.52
C THR A 33 -7.13 -17.21 -14.67
N ALA A 34 -8.06 -17.35 -15.62
CA ALA A 34 -7.89 -18.23 -16.77
C ALA A 34 -6.73 -17.79 -17.69
N TYR A 35 -6.55 -16.49 -17.88
CA TYR A 35 -5.43 -15.92 -18.63
C TYR A 35 -4.08 -16.31 -18.02
N HIS A 36 -3.95 -16.14 -16.69
CA HIS A 36 -2.74 -16.51 -15.97
C HIS A 36 -2.51 -18.02 -15.97
N ARG A 37 -3.57 -18.83 -15.78
CA ARG A 37 -3.49 -20.30 -15.86
C ARG A 37 -2.81 -20.74 -17.15
N ASN A 38 -3.23 -20.17 -18.28
CA ASN A 38 -2.71 -20.52 -19.60
C ASN A 38 -1.29 -20.02 -19.89
N ARG A 39 -0.72 -19.15 -19.04
CA ARG A 39 0.57 -18.47 -19.30
C ARG A 39 1.60 -18.62 -18.19
N CYS A 40 1.21 -19.17 -17.05
CA CYS A 40 2.07 -19.36 -15.89
C CYS A 40 1.92 -20.79 -15.37
N ALA A 41 2.86 -21.66 -15.73
CA ALA A 41 2.82 -23.08 -15.33
C ALA A 41 2.84 -23.27 -13.80
N ALA A 42 3.54 -22.39 -13.06
CA ALA A 42 3.54 -22.42 -11.60
C ALA A 42 2.16 -22.09 -11.02
N TYR A 43 1.43 -21.15 -11.62
CA TYR A 43 0.08 -20.81 -11.20
C TYR A 43 -0.93 -21.89 -11.55
N ASP A 44 -0.84 -22.49 -12.75
CA ASP A 44 -1.72 -23.61 -13.11
C ASP A 44 -1.62 -24.76 -12.09
N ARG A 45 -0.39 -25.15 -11.70
CA ARG A 45 -0.18 -26.13 -10.63
C ARG A 45 -0.80 -25.70 -9.31
N ALA A 46 -0.69 -24.43 -8.93
CA ALA A 46 -1.32 -23.92 -7.71
C ALA A 46 -2.86 -24.01 -7.78
N LEU A 47 -3.45 -23.74 -8.94
CA LEU A 47 -4.90 -23.88 -9.15
C LEU A 47 -5.36 -25.34 -9.11
N GLN A 48 -4.54 -26.28 -9.59
CA GLN A 48 -4.81 -27.72 -9.49
C GLN A 48 -4.81 -28.18 -8.03
N VAL A 49 -3.83 -27.72 -7.23
CA VAL A 49 -3.76 -28.00 -5.78
C VAL A 49 -4.96 -27.41 -5.04
N GLN A 50 -5.43 -26.22 -5.43
CA GLN A 50 -6.63 -25.62 -4.85
C GLN A 50 -7.94 -26.19 -5.41
N HIS A 51 -7.88 -27.17 -6.33
CA HIS A 51 -9.04 -27.72 -7.04
C HIS A 51 -9.97 -26.65 -7.66
N TYR A 52 -9.38 -25.54 -8.11
CA TYR A 52 -10.14 -24.40 -8.60
C TYR A 52 -10.75 -24.66 -9.99
N THR A 53 -12.05 -24.42 -10.12
CA THR A 53 -12.79 -24.54 -11.39
C THR A 53 -13.38 -23.21 -11.81
N LYS A 54 -14.30 -22.66 -10.99
CA LYS A 54 -14.96 -21.37 -11.19
C LYS A 54 -15.23 -20.69 -9.84
N ALA A 55 -15.56 -19.40 -9.89
CA ALA A 55 -15.96 -18.61 -8.73
C ALA A 55 -17.27 -17.88 -9.05
N ASP A 56 -18.29 -18.04 -8.21
CA ASP A 56 -19.54 -17.28 -8.28
C ASP A 56 -19.51 -16.07 -7.32
N THR A 57 -18.50 -16.00 -6.44
CA THR A 57 -18.25 -14.90 -5.48
C THR A 57 -16.75 -14.59 -5.41
N LEU A 58 -16.38 -13.40 -4.90
CA LEU A 58 -14.95 -13.07 -4.69
C LEU A 58 -14.27 -14.02 -3.70
N ALA A 59 -15.01 -14.55 -2.72
CA ALA A 59 -14.49 -15.49 -1.73
C ALA A 59 -14.01 -16.82 -2.35
N GLN A 60 -14.56 -17.19 -3.49
CA GLN A 60 -14.23 -18.43 -4.21
C GLN A 60 -13.10 -18.26 -5.23
N LEU A 61 -12.63 -17.03 -5.47
CA LEU A 61 -11.46 -16.81 -6.31
C LEU A 61 -10.22 -17.43 -5.65
N PRO A 62 -9.36 -18.10 -6.42
CA PRO A 62 -8.14 -18.68 -5.90
C PRO A 62 -7.20 -17.55 -5.49
N PHE A 63 -6.38 -17.80 -4.48
CA PHE A 63 -5.38 -16.84 -4.01
C PHE A 63 -4.01 -17.51 -3.90
N LEU A 64 -2.95 -16.71 -3.99
CA LEU A 64 -1.60 -17.18 -3.74
C LEU A 64 -1.06 -16.57 -2.44
N PRO A 65 -0.43 -17.35 -1.55
CA PRO A 65 0.38 -16.80 -0.48
C PRO A 65 1.47 -15.90 -1.04
N VAL A 66 1.60 -14.69 -0.50
CA VAL A 66 2.56 -13.67 -0.98
C VAL A 66 4.01 -14.18 -1.00
N SER A 67 4.36 -15.11 -0.10
CA SER A 67 5.70 -15.71 -0.03
C SER A 67 6.10 -16.51 -1.29
N LEU A 68 5.15 -16.94 -2.11
CA LEU A 68 5.44 -17.65 -3.37
C LEU A 68 6.13 -16.76 -4.41
N PHE A 69 5.93 -15.44 -4.37
CA PHE A 69 6.60 -14.48 -5.27
C PHE A 69 8.12 -14.42 -5.07
N LYS A 70 8.63 -14.90 -3.92
CA LYS A 70 10.07 -15.03 -3.64
C LYS A 70 10.66 -16.31 -4.22
N LYS A 71 9.81 -17.31 -4.52
CA LYS A 71 10.21 -18.67 -4.89
C LYS A 71 9.97 -18.98 -6.37
N PHE A 72 8.99 -18.35 -6.98
CA PHE A 72 8.53 -18.65 -8.34
C PHE A 72 8.47 -17.39 -9.20
N ASP A 73 8.75 -17.54 -10.49
CA ASP A 73 8.52 -16.51 -11.50
C ASP A 73 7.03 -16.48 -11.90
N LEU A 74 6.21 -15.81 -11.08
CA LEU A 74 4.76 -15.74 -11.22
C LEU A 74 4.33 -14.70 -12.27
N LYS A 75 4.84 -14.82 -13.49
CA LYS A 75 4.56 -13.93 -14.62
C LYS A 75 3.65 -14.56 -15.67
N SER A 76 3.01 -13.73 -16.48
CA SER A 76 2.13 -14.14 -17.59
C SER A 76 2.41 -13.37 -18.88
N ILE A 77 3.62 -12.82 -18.99
CA ILE A 77 4.15 -12.14 -20.18
C ILE A 77 5.50 -12.77 -20.54
N LYS A 78 5.91 -12.61 -21.80
CA LYS A 78 7.23 -13.06 -22.25
C LYS A 78 8.33 -12.16 -21.69
N GLU A 79 9.55 -12.68 -21.63
CA GLU A 79 10.72 -11.90 -21.17
C GLU A 79 10.91 -10.62 -22.00
N THR A 80 10.68 -10.71 -23.32
CA THR A 80 10.79 -9.58 -24.25
C THR A 80 9.77 -8.47 -24.02
N GLU A 81 8.71 -8.74 -23.25
CA GLU A 81 7.65 -7.77 -22.94
C GLU A 81 7.89 -7.06 -21.59
N ILE A 82 8.88 -7.50 -20.82
CA ILE A 82 9.21 -6.91 -19.52
C ILE A 82 9.81 -5.52 -19.76
N PHE A 83 9.05 -4.50 -19.36
CA PHE A 83 9.49 -3.12 -19.37
C PHE A 83 10.29 -2.77 -18.11
N LYS A 84 9.86 -3.27 -16.95
CA LYS A 84 10.57 -3.13 -15.67
C LYS A 84 10.20 -4.24 -14.70
N THR A 85 11.05 -4.47 -13.69
CA THR A 85 10.75 -5.37 -12.57
C THR A 85 10.74 -4.58 -11.27
N VAL A 86 9.68 -4.73 -10.47
CA VAL A 86 9.60 -4.17 -9.11
C VAL A 86 9.96 -5.26 -8.11
N THR A 87 10.68 -4.92 -7.05
CA THR A 87 11.06 -5.85 -5.99
C THR A 87 10.48 -5.44 -4.63
N SER A 88 10.16 -6.41 -3.78
CA SER A 88 9.83 -6.14 -2.38
C SER A 88 11.09 -5.67 -1.62
N SER A 89 10.92 -4.92 -0.52
CA SER A 89 12.04 -4.66 0.41
C SER A 89 12.53 -5.96 1.03
N GLY A 90 13.71 -6.42 0.64
CA GLY A 90 14.43 -7.50 1.31
C GLY A 90 15.31 -6.97 2.42
N THR A 91 15.46 -7.72 3.51
CA THR A 91 16.63 -7.60 4.38
C THR A 91 17.82 -8.27 3.70
N SER A 92 19.04 -7.75 3.89
CA SER A 92 20.25 -8.30 3.28
C SER A 92 20.33 -9.83 3.41
N GLY A 93 20.50 -10.53 2.29
CA GLY A 93 20.60 -12.00 2.24
C GLY A 93 19.27 -12.77 2.05
N GLN A 94 18.11 -12.11 2.07
CA GLN A 94 16.82 -12.77 1.82
C GLN A 94 16.33 -12.61 0.38
N ALA A 95 15.68 -13.65 -0.15
CA ALA A 95 14.98 -13.59 -1.43
C ALA A 95 13.86 -12.53 -1.39
N VAL A 96 13.79 -11.72 -2.44
CA VAL A 96 12.75 -10.68 -2.63
C VAL A 96 11.71 -11.15 -3.64
N SER A 97 10.48 -10.68 -3.47
CA SER A 97 9.45 -10.83 -4.51
C SER A 97 9.91 -10.11 -5.76
N ARG A 98 9.71 -10.71 -6.94
CA ARG A 98 10.01 -10.09 -8.24
C ARG A 98 8.73 -9.95 -9.04
N ILE A 99 8.36 -8.71 -9.36
CA ILE A 99 7.11 -8.35 -10.03
C ILE A 99 7.42 -7.77 -11.42
N PRO A 100 7.41 -8.59 -12.47
CA PRO A 100 7.64 -8.11 -13.83
C PRO A 100 6.42 -7.37 -14.36
N LEU A 101 6.67 -6.23 -15.00
CA LEU A 101 5.64 -5.37 -15.56
C LEU A 101 5.97 -5.08 -17.03
N ASN A 102 4.98 -5.19 -17.90
CA ASN A 102 5.05 -4.59 -19.24
C ASN A 102 4.69 -3.10 -19.17
N ALA A 103 4.83 -2.39 -20.30
CA ALA A 103 4.56 -0.96 -20.38
C ALA A 103 3.10 -0.59 -20.06
N ALA A 104 2.15 -1.44 -20.46
CA ALA A 104 0.72 -1.21 -20.23
C ALA A 104 0.37 -1.29 -18.73
N ASN A 105 0.84 -2.33 -18.02
CA ASN A 105 0.68 -2.44 -16.57
C ASN A 105 1.34 -1.28 -15.83
N ALA A 106 2.58 -0.93 -16.19
CA ALA A 106 3.28 0.18 -15.55
C ALA A 106 2.51 1.50 -15.69
N ARG A 107 1.93 1.76 -16.87
CA ARG A 107 1.08 2.94 -17.12
C ARG A 107 -0.22 2.89 -16.33
N ALA A 108 -0.92 1.75 -16.33
CA ALA A 108 -2.15 1.59 -15.58
C ALA A 108 -1.95 1.78 -14.07
N GLN A 109 -0.89 1.22 -13.50
CA GLN A 109 -0.54 1.39 -12.08
C GLN A 109 -0.23 2.85 -11.74
N GLN A 110 0.48 3.57 -12.61
CA GLN A 110 0.74 4.99 -12.43
C GLN A 110 -0.55 5.82 -12.49
N THR A 111 -1.45 5.51 -13.44
CA THR A 111 -2.77 6.14 -13.54
C THR A 111 -3.58 5.91 -12.28
N VAL A 112 -3.70 4.66 -11.82
CA VAL A 112 -4.48 4.34 -10.61
C VAL A 112 -3.91 5.03 -9.38
N LEU A 113 -2.58 4.98 -9.18
CA LEU A 113 -1.93 5.70 -8.09
C LEU A 113 -2.27 7.19 -8.16
N SER A 114 -2.16 7.81 -9.33
CA SER A 114 -2.51 9.23 -9.52
C SER A 114 -3.97 9.51 -9.19
N ARG A 115 -4.90 8.65 -9.60
CA ARG A 115 -6.34 8.84 -9.37
C ARG A 115 -6.68 8.74 -7.89
N ILE A 116 -6.14 7.74 -7.21
CA ILE A 116 -6.29 7.58 -5.76
C ILE A 116 -5.67 8.78 -5.04
N GLY A 117 -4.42 9.15 -5.34
CA GLY A 117 -3.76 10.26 -4.65
C GLY A 117 -4.40 11.62 -4.91
N GLN A 118 -4.89 11.90 -6.12
CA GLN A 118 -5.62 13.14 -6.43
C GLN A 118 -6.94 13.27 -5.65
N HIS A 119 -7.57 12.16 -5.27
CA HIS A 119 -8.75 12.19 -4.41
C HIS A 119 -8.43 12.78 -3.03
N PHE A 120 -7.20 12.63 -2.53
CA PHE A 120 -6.76 13.17 -1.25
C PHE A 120 -5.99 14.48 -1.38
N LEU A 121 -5.20 14.67 -2.44
CA LEU A 121 -4.32 15.84 -2.60
C LEU A 121 -4.92 16.94 -3.49
N GLY A 122 -6.01 16.65 -4.20
CA GLY A 122 -6.53 17.50 -5.27
C GLY A 122 -5.87 17.21 -6.61
N SER A 123 -6.40 17.81 -7.69
CA SER A 123 -5.94 17.59 -9.06
C SER A 123 -4.62 18.30 -9.41
N GLN A 124 -4.29 19.36 -8.68
CA GLN A 124 -3.08 20.14 -8.91
C GLN A 124 -1.87 19.49 -8.26
N ARG A 125 -0.70 19.62 -8.91
CA ARG A 125 0.58 19.24 -8.30
C ARG A 125 0.98 20.27 -7.24
N LEU A 126 1.44 19.78 -6.09
CA LEU A 126 1.79 20.60 -4.93
C LEU A 126 3.31 20.58 -4.70
N PRO A 127 3.90 21.62 -4.09
CA PRO A 127 5.22 21.49 -3.47
C PRO A 127 5.21 20.29 -2.50
N MET A 128 6.24 19.45 -2.57
CA MET A 128 6.34 18.23 -1.76
C MET A 128 7.51 18.32 -0.79
N LEU A 129 7.22 18.26 0.51
CA LEU A 129 8.22 18.14 1.57
C LEU A 129 8.38 16.65 1.94
N ILE A 130 9.55 16.10 1.65
CA ILE A 130 9.89 14.70 1.90
C ILE A 130 10.61 14.64 3.25
N ILE A 131 10.07 13.83 4.18
CA ILE A 131 10.72 13.58 5.47
C ILE A 131 11.77 12.49 5.31
N ASP A 132 12.85 12.87 4.63
CA ASP A 132 13.99 12.05 4.26
C ASP A 132 15.19 12.93 3.86
N THR A 133 16.30 12.30 3.48
CA THR A 133 17.46 12.94 2.84
C THR A 133 17.50 12.61 1.35
N PRO A 134 18.22 13.38 0.52
CA PRO A 134 18.46 13.04 -0.88
C PRO A 134 19.15 11.68 -1.08
N ALA A 135 19.89 11.19 -0.08
CA ALA A 135 20.65 9.94 -0.15
C ALA A 135 19.76 8.70 -0.34
N VAL A 136 18.45 8.78 -0.07
CA VAL A 136 17.49 7.71 -0.37
C VAL A 136 17.44 7.33 -1.85
N PHE A 137 17.98 8.19 -2.73
CA PHE A 137 18.10 7.96 -4.17
C PHE A 137 19.52 7.67 -4.67
N ALA A 138 20.53 7.70 -3.79
CA ALA A 138 21.93 7.61 -4.18
C ALA A 138 22.31 6.21 -4.69
N ASP A 139 21.77 5.15 -4.08
CA ASP A 139 22.06 3.78 -4.51
C ASP A 139 20.96 3.24 -5.43
N ARG A 140 21.25 3.28 -6.73
CA ARG A 140 20.38 2.70 -7.78
C ARG A 140 20.29 1.17 -7.72
N ASN A 141 21.25 0.51 -7.06
CA ASN A 141 21.29 -0.96 -6.94
C ASN A 141 20.48 -1.47 -5.72
N THR A 142 20.14 -0.60 -4.76
CA THR A 142 19.28 -0.91 -3.60
C THR A 142 18.01 -0.07 -3.61
N PHE A 143 17.26 -0.11 -4.72
CA PHE A 143 15.92 0.46 -4.81
C PHE A 143 14.96 -0.25 -3.82
N ASN A 144 15.00 0.17 -2.56
CA ASN A 144 14.21 -0.39 -1.48
C ASN A 144 12.79 0.21 -1.48
N ALA A 145 11.87 -0.42 -0.75
CA ALA A 145 10.46 0.00 -0.72
C ALA A 145 10.26 1.48 -0.33
N ARG A 146 11.22 2.08 0.40
CA ARG A 146 11.19 3.49 0.80
C ARG A 146 11.44 4.43 -0.38
N GLY A 147 12.50 4.21 -1.15
CA GLY A 147 12.75 4.98 -2.37
C GLY A 147 11.62 4.83 -3.40
N ALA A 148 11.10 3.60 -3.55
CA ALA A 148 9.96 3.31 -4.42
C ALA A 148 8.70 4.11 -4.05
N ALA A 149 8.36 4.15 -2.76
CA ALA A 149 7.20 4.89 -2.27
C ALA A 149 7.36 6.41 -2.47
N ILE A 150 8.53 6.98 -2.14
CA ILE A 150 8.79 8.42 -2.37
C ILE A 150 8.66 8.76 -3.86
N LEU A 151 9.15 7.90 -4.75
CA LEU A 151 9.01 8.09 -6.20
C LEU A 151 7.57 7.94 -6.69
N GLY A 152 6.80 7.01 -6.12
CA GLY A 152 5.37 6.89 -6.38
C GLY A 152 4.61 8.17 -6.03
N PHE A 153 4.83 8.71 -4.83
CA PHE A 153 4.17 9.95 -4.39
C PHE A 153 4.77 11.23 -4.99
N SER A 154 5.97 11.15 -5.58
CA SER A 154 6.55 12.25 -6.36
C SER A 154 5.73 12.61 -7.59
N LEU A 155 4.80 11.75 -8.04
CA LEU A 155 3.87 12.05 -9.14
C LEU A 155 2.98 13.28 -8.86
N PHE A 156 2.72 13.55 -7.57
CA PHE A 156 1.93 14.68 -7.10
C PHE A 156 2.77 15.94 -6.86
N ALA A 157 4.10 15.83 -6.95
CA ALA A 157 5.01 16.92 -6.66
C ALA A 157 5.19 17.86 -7.86
N LYS A 158 5.02 19.16 -7.63
CA LYS A 158 5.51 20.22 -8.53
C LYS A 158 7.02 20.39 -8.38
N LYS A 159 7.49 20.41 -7.15
CA LYS A 159 8.91 20.47 -6.75
C LYS A 159 9.10 19.68 -5.46
N LYS A 160 10.25 19.02 -5.33
CA LYS A 160 10.60 18.18 -4.19
C LYS A 160 11.58 18.90 -3.28
N TYR A 161 11.36 18.78 -1.98
CA TYR A 161 12.20 19.33 -0.93
C TYR A 161 12.44 18.24 0.11
N PHE A 162 13.57 18.28 0.79
CA PHE A 162 13.92 17.31 1.83
C PHE A 162 13.99 18.03 3.17
N ALA A 163 13.29 17.49 4.17
CA ALA A 163 13.25 18.06 5.50
C ALA A 163 14.50 17.73 6.33
N LEU A 164 15.32 16.77 5.90
CA LEU A 164 16.48 16.28 6.65
C LEU A 164 17.78 16.51 5.88
N GLN A 165 18.82 16.89 6.62
CA GLN A 165 20.21 16.91 6.16
C GLN A 165 20.79 15.49 6.15
N GLU A 166 22.00 15.31 5.59
CA GLU A 166 22.64 13.99 5.50
C GLU A 166 22.84 13.30 6.86
N ASP A 167 23.10 14.07 7.92
CA ASP A 167 23.22 13.61 9.31
C ASP A 167 21.88 13.34 10.00
N LEU A 168 20.77 13.43 9.26
CA LEU A 168 19.39 13.29 9.71
C LEU A 168 18.89 14.41 10.64
N SER A 169 19.65 15.50 10.77
CA SER A 169 19.17 16.72 11.43
C SER A 169 18.16 17.47 10.55
N LEU A 170 17.33 18.34 11.15
CA LEU A 170 16.34 19.13 10.42
C LEU A 170 17.01 20.16 9.53
N ASN A 171 16.57 20.23 8.27
CA ASN A 171 16.88 21.35 7.39
C ASN A 171 15.94 22.52 7.69
N GLN A 172 16.34 23.38 8.63
CA GLN A 172 15.51 24.47 9.14
C GLN A 172 15.16 25.51 8.07
N ASP A 173 16.04 25.79 7.12
CA ASP A 173 15.79 26.74 6.04
C ASP A 173 14.64 26.25 5.14
N ILE A 174 14.60 24.96 4.84
CA ILE A 174 13.50 24.35 4.09
C ILE A 174 12.21 24.40 4.91
N LEU A 175 12.24 24.05 6.20
CA LEU A 175 11.03 24.12 7.03
C LEU A 175 10.47 25.54 7.10
N LYS A 176 11.35 26.54 7.28
CA LYS A 176 10.99 27.96 7.27
C LYS A 176 10.40 28.39 5.93
N HIS A 177 10.96 27.93 4.80
CA HIS A 177 10.41 28.22 3.48
C HIS A 177 8.94 27.79 3.35
N PHE A 178 8.57 26.63 3.88
CA PHE A 178 7.18 26.18 3.88
C PHE A 178 6.30 26.96 4.88
N ALA A 179 6.82 27.27 6.06
CA ALA A 179 6.08 28.00 7.09
C ALA A 179 5.81 29.46 6.71
N ASP A 180 6.73 30.11 5.99
CA ASP A 180 6.61 31.52 5.58
C ASP A 180 5.59 31.71 4.42
N HIS A 181 5.02 30.63 3.85
CA HIS A 181 4.01 30.68 2.79
C HIS A 181 2.69 29.98 3.17
N PRO A 182 2.02 30.41 4.26
CA PRO A 182 0.86 29.69 4.81
C PRO A 182 -0.31 29.58 3.81
N SER A 183 -0.49 30.55 2.90
CA SER A 183 -1.57 30.50 1.91
C SER A 183 -1.38 29.47 0.79
N GLN A 184 -0.22 28.82 0.67
CA GLN A 184 0.06 27.85 -0.38
C GLN A 184 -0.04 26.42 0.16
N PRO A 185 -1.01 25.61 -0.31
CA PRO A 185 -1.10 24.22 0.10
C PRO A 185 0.13 23.45 -0.37
N PHE A 186 0.59 22.54 0.48
CA PHE A 186 1.70 21.65 0.16
C PHE A 186 1.46 20.25 0.70
N PHE A 187 2.27 19.32 0.23
CA PHE A 187 2.14 17.91 0.54
C PHE A 187 3.38 17.40 1.27
N ILE A 188 3.19 16.79 2.44
CA ILE A 188 4.26 16.15 3.21
C ILE A 188 4.19 14.64 2.98
N PHE A 189 5.32 14.02 2.65
CA PHE A 189 5.43 12.58 2.55
C PHE A 189 6.59 12.04 3.37
N GLY A 190 6.38 10.92 4.06
CA GLY A 190 7.46 10.22 4.75
C GLY A 190 7.03 8.88 5.31
N PHE A 191 8.00 8.11 5.78
CA PHE A 191 7.71 6.88 6.49
C PHE A 191 7.31 7.19 7.93
N THR A 192 6.30 6.48 8.46
CA THR A 192 5.71 6.74 9.79
C THR A 192 6.78 6.94 10.87
N ALA A 193 7.75 6.02 10.94
CA ALA A 193 8.84 6.08 11.92
C ALA A 193 9.86 7.20 11.67
N MET A 194 10.08 7.60 10.42
CA MET A 194 10.98 8.72 10.08
C MET A 194 10.35 10.05 10.47
N ILE A 195 9.07 10.22 10.17
CA ILE A 195 8.29 11.38 10.58
C ILE A 195 8.27 11.51 12.11
N TRP A 196 8.04 10.40 12.82
CA TRP A 196 8.03 10.44 14.28
C TRP A 196 9.39 10.86 14.86
N LYS A 197 10.44 10.11 14.52
CA LYS A 197 11.76 10.26 15.17
C LYS A 197 12.52 11.51 14.73
N TYR A 198 12.59 11.76 13.42
CA TYR A 198 13.50 12.78 12.89
C TYR A 198 12.81 14.10 12.59
N PHE A 199 11.47 14.14 12.63
CA PHE A 199 10.72 15.35 12.34
C PHE A 199 9.91 15.81 13.56
N TYR A 200 8.98 14.99 14.06
CA TYR A 200 8.18 15.35 15.24
C TYR A 200 9.03 15.52 16.50
N GLU A 201 9.82 14.52 16.90
CA GLU A 201 10.64 14.60 18.12
C GLU A 201 11.71 15.69 18.01
N ALA A 202 12.30 15.85 16.82
CA ALA A 202 13.31 16.88 16.58
C ALA A 202 12.73 18.30 16.73
N VAL A 203 11.56 18.60 16.14
CA VAL A 203 10.91 19.92 16.28
C VAL A 203 10.45 20.16 17.71
N LYS A 204 9.84 19.14 18.34
CA LYS A 204 9.39 19.21 19.74
C LYS A 204 10.53 19.57 20.70
N ASN A 205 11.73 19.04 20.47
CA ASN A 205 12.89 19.26 21.34
C ASN A 205 13.67 20.55 21.03
N ALA A 206 13.51 21.11 19.83
CA ALA A 206 14.27 22.28 19.38
C ALA A 206 13.68 23.64 19.81
N SER A 207 12.57 23.66 20.56
CA SER A 207 11.79 24.88 20.87
C SER A 207 11.42 25.70 19.61
N TYR A 208 11.35 25.03 18.46
CA TYR A 208 11.05 25.60 17.16
C TYR A 208 9.56 25.47 16.88
N THR A 209 8.93 26.52 16.35
CA THR A 209 7.51 26.52 16.00
C THR A 209 7.35 26.68 14.50
N VAL A 210 6.52 25.81 13.91
CA VAL A 210 6.15 25.83 12.49
C VAL A 210 4.66 25.60 12.36
N ASP A 211 4.02 26.41 11.53
CA ASP A 211 2.63 26.22 11.16
C ASP A 211 2.55 25.56 9.79
N PHE A 212 2.14 24.29 9.78
CA PHE A 212 1.86 23.47 8.61
C PHE A 212 0.37 23.08 8.55
N SER A 213 -0.52 23.91 9.09
CA SER A 213 -1.98 23.69 9.04
C SER A 213 -2.56 23.56 7.63
N HIS A 214 -1.87 24.12 6.63
CA HIS A 214 -2.22 24.02 5.22
C HIS A 214 -1.62 22.80 4.49
N ALA A 215 -0.89 21.94 5.21
CA ALA A 215 -0.32 20.73 4.66
C ALA A 215 -1.33 19.57 4.63
N VAL A 216 -1.20 18.73 3.62
CA VAL A 216 -1.67 17.34 3.68
C VAL A 216 -0.46 16.47 3.97
N LEU A 217 -0.54 15.61 4.96
CA LEU A 217 0.53 14.65 5.27
C LEU A 217 0.04 13.25 4.91
N ILE A 218 0.77 12.59 4.00
CA ILE A 218 0.59 11.17 3.70
C ILE A 218 1.80 10.43 4.23
N HIS A 219 1.57 9.38 4.99
CA HIS A 219 2.64 8.53 5.50
C HIS A 219 2.32 7.07 5.29
N GLY A 220 3.37 6.25 5.32
CA GLY A 220 3.21 4.80 5.26
C GLY A 220 4.42 4.06 5.79
N GLY A 221 4.41 2.75 5.57
CA GLY A 221 5.38 1.83 6.15
C GLY A 221 4.90 1.24 7.48
N GLY A 222 5.70 0.33 8.03
CA GLY A 222 5.30 -0.46 9.18
C GLY A 222 5.22 0.34 10.48
N TRP A 223 4.21 0.02 11.30
CA TRP A 223 3.99 0.60 12.63
C TRP A 223 4.79 -0.08 13.75
N LYS A 224 5.54 -1.15 13.47
CA LYS A 224 6.29 -1.94 14.48
C LYS A 224 7.15 -1.08 15.41
N LYS A 225 7.87 -0.08 14.87
CA LYS A 225 8.70 0.83 15.67
C LYS A 225 7.88 1.80 16.53
N MET A 226 6.67 2.16 16.10
CA MET A 226 5.76 3.04 16.82
C MET A 226 5.07 2.29 17.97
N LEU A 227 4.61 1.06 17.71
CA LEU A 227 4.03 0.17 18.72
C LEU A 227 5.04 -0.17 19.82
N ALA A 228 6.31 -0.39 19.47
CA ALA A 228 7.39 -0.57 20.46
C ALA A 228 7.60 0.66 21.36
N GLN A 229 7.17 1.84 20.92
CA GLN A 229 7.19 3.09 21.69
C GLN A 229 5.80 3.43 22.28
N SER A 230 4.84 2.50 22.22
CA SER A 230 3.45 2.70 22.66
C SER A 230 2.73 3.87 21.97
N VAL A 231 3.13 4.23 20.75
CA VAL A 231 2.50 5.29 19.95
C VAL A 231 1.37 4.70 19.12
N THR A 232 0.13 5.03 19.50
CA THR A 232 -1.07 4.67 18.73
C THR A 232 -1.28 5.59 17.53
N ALA A 233 -2.08 5.17 16.55
CA ALA A 233 -2.41 6.02 15.40
C ALA A 233 -3.10 7.32 15.80
N ALA A 234 -3.99 7.28 16.81
CA ALA A 234 -4.63 8.47 17.36
C ALA A 234 -3.62 9.42 18.03
N ALA A 235 -2.72 8.88 18.88
CA ALA A 235 -1.68 9.67 19.53
C ALA A 235 -0.73 10.29 18.51
N TYR A 236 -0.38 9.55 17.45
CA TYR A 236 0.45 10.03 16.34
C TYR A 236 -0.17 11.25 15.66
N LYS A 237 -1.45 11.15 15.26
CA LYS A 237 -2.17 12.27 14.62
C LYS A 237 -2.27 13.47 15.56
N GLN A 238 -2.69 13.25 16.81
CA GLN A 238 -2.83 14.33 17.79
C GLN A 238 -1.50 15.06 18.04
N ALA A 239 -0.40 14.32 18.13
CA ALA A 239 0.93 14.87 18.32
C ALA A 239 1.36 15.76 17.13
N LEU A 240 1.14 15.29 15.90
CA LEU A 240 1.44 16.07 14.69
C LEU A 240 0.54 17.30 14.56
N THR A 241 -0.76 17.17 14.83
CA THR A 241 -1.68 18.32 14.85
C THR A 241 -1.26 19.35 15.90
N ARG A 242 -0.87 18.92 17.09
CA ARG A 242 -0.47 19.84 18.17
C ARG A 242 0.84 20.59 17.87
N ILE A 243 1.84 19.93 17.29
CA ILE A 243 3.14 20.54 17.03
C ILE A 243 3.17 21.33 15.72
N PHE A 244 2.48 20.86 14.69
CA PHE A 244 2.57 21.42 13.34
C PHE A 244 1.25 22.03 12.83
N GLY A 245 0.13 21.92 13.55
CA GLY A 245 -1.18 22.35 13.06
C GLY A 245 -1.79 21.44 11.97
N ILE A 246 -1.11 20.37 11.55
CA ILE A 246 -1.56 19.51 10.44
C ILE A 246 -2.84 18.75 10.82
N THR A 247 -3.93 19.00 10.10
CA THR A 247 -5.24 18.36 10.34
C THR A 247 -5.56 17.24 9.34
N ARG A 248 -4.89 17.25 8.17
CA ARG A 248 -5.11 16.27 7.10
C ARG A 248 -3.98 15.25 7.07
N ILE A 249 -4.09 14.22 7.91
CA ILE A 249 -3.08 13.17 8.11
C ILE A 249 -3.65 11.83 7.66
N HIS A 250 -3.09 11.28 6.60
CA HIS A 250 -3.53 10.04 5.98
C HIS A 250 -2.42 8.99 5.99
N ASN A 251 -2.64 7.86 6.65
CA ASN A 251 -1.82 6.68 6.42
C ASN A 251 -2.17 6.04 5.06
N TYR A 252 -1.29 5.19 4.53
CA TYR A 252 -1.64 4.28 3.45
C TYR A 252 -1.08 2.87 3.69
N TYR A 253 -1.81 1.88 3.22
CA TYR A 253 -1.36 0.50 3.12
C TYR A 253 -1.14 0.13 1.64
N GLY A 254 -0.09 -0.64 1.37
CA GLY A 254 0.28 -1.06 0.02
C GLY A 254 1.47 -1.99 0.04
N MET A 255 1.70 -2.68 -1.09
CA MET A 255 2.76 -3.67 -1.23
C MET A 255 3.29 -3.72 -2.68
N ALA A 256 4.51 -4.23 -2.85
CA ALA A 256 5.13 -4.34 -4.17
C ALA A 256 4.36 -5.28 -5.10
N GLU A 257 3.78 -6.34 -4.52
CA GLU A 257 3.00 -7.37 -5.18
C GLU A 257 1.62 -6.88 -5.66
N GLN A 258 1.19 -5.67 -5.27
CA GLN A 258 0.02 -4.97 -5.82
C GLN A 258 0.36 -3.52 -6.17
N THR A 259 1.46 -3.32 -6.88
CA THR A 259 1.91 -1.98 -7.27
C THR A 259 0.78 -1.20 -7.95
N GLY A 260 0.66 0.10 -7.63
CA GLY A 260 -0.37 1.00 -8.16
C GLY A 260 -1.65 1.05 -7.33
N CYS A 261 -2.00 -0.04 -6.64
CA CYS A 261 -3.16 -0.11 -5.75
C CYS A 261 -2.73 0.15 -4.31
N ILE A 262 -3.04 1.33 -3.79
CA ILE A 262 -2.86 1.67 -2.38
C ILE A 262 -4.22 1.85 -1.70
N TYR A 263 -4.27 1.53 -0.43
CA TYR A 263 -5.44 1.72 0.43
C TYR A 263 -5.16 2.93 1.30
N MET A 264 -5.85 4.03 1.02
CA MET A 264 -5.66 5.28 1.74
C MET A 264 -6.57 5.33 2.97
N GLU A 265 -6.04 5.88 4.06
CA GLU A 265 -6.75 6.09 5.29
C GLU A 265 -7.62 7.35 5.21
N CYS A 266 -8.90 7.24 5.56
CA CYS A 266 -9.80 8.38 5.65
C CYS A 266 -9.63 9.16 6.97
N GLU A 267 -10.43 10.20 7.11
CA GLU A 267 -10.45 11.12 8.24
C GLU A 267 -10.84 10.41 9.56
N TYR A 268 -11.58 9.29 9.47
CA TYR A 268 -11.97 8.44 10.60
C TYR A 268 -10.94 7.34 10.92
N GLY A 269 -9.79 7.30 10.23
CA GLY A 269 -8.76 6.30 10.45
C GLY A 269 -8.97 4.97 9.71
N HIS A 270 -10.03 4.82 8.91
CA HIS A 270 -10.28 3.59 8.16
C HIS A 270 -9.52 3.57 6.84
N LEU A 271 -8.86 2.46 6.51
CA LEU A 271 -8.30 2.21 5.18
C LEU A 271 -9.40 1.81 4.21
N HIS A 272 -9.39 2.32 2.98
CA HIS A 272 -10.45 2.07 1.99
C HIS A 272 -9.96 1.32 0.76
N ALA A 273 -10.74 0.30 0.36
CA ALA A 273 -10.61 -0.36 -0.94
C ALA A 273 -11.28 0.47 -2.05
N SER A 274 -10.48 0.92 -3.01
CA SER A 274 -10.96 1.69 -4.18
C SER A 274 -11.72 0.79 -5.18
N ILE A 275 -12.16 1.33 -6.32
CA ILE A 275 -12.66 0.51 -7.45
C ILE A 275 -11.54 -0.28 -8.15
N PHE A 276 -10.27 0.02 -7.84
CA PHE A 276 -9.09 -0.62 -8.39
C PHE A 276 -8.49 -1.68 -7.46
N SER A 277 -9.08 -1.90 -6.30
CA SER A 277 -8.65 -2.92 -5.36
C SER A 277 -9.81 -3.42 -4.50
N ASP A 278 -9.65 -4.59 -3.90
CA ASP A 278 -10.56 -5.06 -2.88
C ASP A 278 -9.84 -5.86 -1.81
N ILE A 279 -10.50 -6.04 -0.67
CA ILE A 279 -9.95 -6.77 0.47
C ILE A 279 -10.95 -7.82 0.95
N LEU A 280 -10.42 -8.96 1.37
CA LEU A 280 -11.14 -10.00 2.09
C LEU A 280 -10.35 -10.32 3.36
N ILE A 281 -11.04 -10.66 4.45
CA ILE A 281 -10.40 -11.09 5.70
C ILE A 281 -10.68 -12.58 5.85
N ARG A 282 -9.61 -13.37 5.98
CA ARG A 282 -9.65 -14.83 5.96
C ARG A 282 -9.34 -15.40 7.34
N ASP A 283 -10.11 -16.38 7.78
CA ASP A 283 -9.79 -17.11 9.00
C ASP A 283 -8.45 -17.86 8.80
N PRO A 284 -7.49 -17.75 9.74
CA PRO A 284 -6.19 -18.38 9.59
C PRO A 284 -6.22 -19.92 9.64
N LEU A 285 -7.31 -20.53 10.12
CA LEU A 285 -7.41 -21.99 10.28
C LEU A 285 -7.90 -22.68 8.99
N ASP A 286 -8.88 -22.09 8.31
CA ASP A 286 -9.56 -22.72 7.16
C ASP A 286 -9.67 -21.82 5.92
N PHE A 287 -9.21 -20.57 6.00
CA PHE A 287 -9.34 -19.56 4.96
C PHE A 287 -10.78 -19.26 4.52
N SER A 288 -11.77 -19.54 5.36
CA SER A 288 -13.13 -18.99 5.21
C SER A 288 -13.13 -17.46 5.42
N LEU A 289 -14.19 -16.77 5.03
CA LEU A 289 -14.29 -15.33 5.31
C LEU A 289 -14.61 -15.07 6.79
N CYS A 290 -13.87 -14.16 7.40
CA CYS A 290 -14.22 -13.61 8.71
C CYS A 290 -15.45 -12.68 8.59
N PRO A 291 -16.39 -12.72 9.56
CA PRO A 291 -17.41 -11.68 9.68
C PRO A 291 -16.78 -10.31 9.99
N VAL A 292 -17.55 -9.25 9.74
CA VAL A 292 -17.18 -7.87 10.12
C VAL A 292 -16.80 -7.82 11.61
N GLY A 293 -15.70 -7.13 11.93
CA GLY A 293 -15.17 -7.01 13.28
C GLY A 293 -14.29 -8.17 13.75
N LYS A 294 -14.23 -9.30 13.03
CA LYS A 294 -13.32 -10.41 13.36
C LYS A 294 -11.97 -10.24 12.65
N GLU A 295 -10.89 -10.35 13.40
CA GLU A 295 -9.53 -10.36 12.85
C GLU A 295 -9.27 -11.61 12.00
N GLY A 296 -8.48 -11.46 10.95
CA GLY A 296 -7.98 -12.57 10.15
C GLY A 296 -6.84 -12.14 9.23
N ILE A 297 -6.42 -13.05 8.37
CA ILE A 297 -5.39 -12.82 7.35
C ILE A 297 -5.98 -11.98 6.23
N VAL A 298 -5.29 -10.91 5.85
CA VAL A 298 -5.73 -10.03 4.77
C VAL A 298 -5.43 -10.70 3.43
N GLN A 299 -6.47 -10.85 2.61
CA GLN A 299 -6.33 -11.12 1.18
C GLN A 299 -6.63 -9.84 0.42
N VAL A 300 -5.79 -9.54 -0.56
CA VAL A 300 -5.94 -8.37 -1.43
C VAL A 300 -6.23 -8.79 -2.87
N LEU A 301 -7.07 -8.01 -3.53
CA LEU A 301 -7.56 -8.24 -4.90
C LEU A 301 -7.28 -7.02 -5.76
N THR A 302 -6.92 -7.22 -7.03
CA THR A 302 -6.79 -6.12 -7.99
C THR A 302 -7.01 -6.58 -9.42
N PRO A 303 -7.70 -5.78 -10.26
CA PRO A 303 -7.83 -6.06 -11.68
C PRO A 303 -6.57 -5.71 -12.48
N LEU A 304 -5.61 -4.96 -11.88
CA LEU A 304 -4.48 -4.38 -12.59
C LEU A 304 -3.33 -5.35 -12.86
N ALA A 305 -3.31 -6.52 -12.22
CA ALA A 305 -2.21 -7.46 -12.30
C ALA A 305 -2.32 -8.34 -13.55
N THR A 306 -2.14 -7.77 -14.74
CA THR A 306 -2.26 -8.53 -16.00
C THR A 306 -0.91 -9.08 -16.51
N ALA A 307 0.23 -8.49 -16.13
CA ALA A 307 1.56 -9.02 -16.46
C ALA A 307 2.02 -10.17 -15.55
N TYR A 308 1.48 -10.27 -14.35
CA TYR A 308 1.92 -11.19 -13.30
C TYR A 308 0.73 -11.64 -12.45
N VAL A 309 0.86 -12.74 -11.73
CA VAL A 309 -0.25 -13.40 -11.03
C VAL A 309 -0.56 -12.73 -9.68
N GLY A 310 -0.77 -11.41 -9.68
CA GLY A 310 -0.99 -10.60 -8.47
C GLY A 310 -2.45 -10.20 -8.20
N HIS A 311 -3.39 -10.73 -8.98
CA HIS A 311 -4.79 -10.30 -8.93
C HIS A 311 -5.53 -10.75 -7.67
N SER A 312 -5.01 -11.77 -6.97
CA SER A 312 -5.56 -12.32 -5.73
C SER A 312 -4.45 -12.90 -4.87
N ILE A 313 -4.09 -12.19 -3.79
CA ILE A 313 -2.93 -12.51 -2.95
C ILE A 313 -3.38 -12.64 -1.50
N LEU A 314 -3.09 -13.77 -0.87
CA LEU A 314 -3.16 -13.92 0.58
C LEU A 314 -1.86 -13.35 1.17
N THR A 315 -1.99 -12.29 1.95
CA THR A 315 -0.85 -11.61 2.55
C THR A 315 -0.36 -12.32 3.80
N GLU A 316 0.68 -11.76 4.42
CA GLU A 316 1.13 -12.14 5.77
C GLU A 316 0.75 -11.05 6.80
N ASP A 317 -0.23 -10.21 6.47
CA ASP A 317 -0.74 -9.15 7.34
C ASP A 317 -2.08 -9.57 7.97
N LEU A 318 -2.25 -9.24 9.25
CA LEU A 318 -3.50 -9.37 10.00
C LEU A 318 -4.29 -8.06 9.93
N GLY A 319 -5.59 -8.18 9.81
CA GLY A 319 -6.49 -7.05 9.75
C GLY A 319 -7.93 -7.44 10.04
N VAL A 320 -8.80 -6.42 10.02
CA VAL A 320 -10.22 -6.56 10.32
C VAL A 320 -11.04 -5.71 9.36
N LEU A 321 -12.10 -6.31 8.80
CA LEU A 321 -13.10 -5.60 8.02
C LEU A 321 -14.02 -4.86 9.00
N LEU A 322 -14.20 -3.56 8.78
CA LEU A 322 -14.97 -2.71 9.69
C LEU A 322 -16.40 -2.47 9.18
N GLY A 323 -16.59 -2.51 7.86
CA GLY A 323 -17.88 -2.35 7.22
C GLY A 323 -17.75 -2.17 5.71
N THR A 324 -18.88 -1.86 5.08
CA THR A 324 -19.04 -1.85 3.63
C THR A 324 -20.06 -0.79 3.24
N ASP A 325 -19.66 0.17 2.39
CA ASP A 325 -20.52 1.24 1.84
C ASP A 325 -21.12 2.25 2.84
N ASP A 326 -20.90 2.05 4.14
CA ASP A 326 -21.49 2.78 5.27
C ASP A 326 -20.47 3.53 6.13
N CYS A 327 -19.22 3.66 5.66
CA CYS A 327 -18.21 4.47 6.35
C CYS A 327 -18.70 5.92 6.50
N PRO A 328 -18.56 6.56 7.69
CA PRO A 328 -18.95 7.95 7.90
C PRO A 328 -18.27 8.97 6.98
N CYS A 329 -17.17 8.61 6.30
CA CYS A 329 -16.54 9.47 5.29
C CYS A 329 -17.26 9.47 3.93
N GLY A 330 -18.27 8.61 3.73
CA GLY A 330 -19.07 8.52 2.51
C GLY A 330 -18.42 7.75 1.35
N ARG A 331 -17.15 7.33 1.46
CA ARG A 331 -16.47 6.51 0.44
C ARG A 331 -17.08 5.12 0.39
N LYS A 332 -17.36 4.64 -0.83
CA LYS A 332 -17.94 3.32 -1.09
C LYS A 332 -16.90 2.20 -1.15
N GLY A 333 -17.36 0.97 -1.05
CA GLY A 333 -16.59 -0.25 -0.94
C GLY A 333 -16.26 -0.64 0.51
N ASN A 334 -15.51 -1.73 0.65
CA ASN A 334 -14.98 -2.20 1.92
C ASN A 334 -14.00 -1.22 2.57
N TYR A 335 -14.07 -1.10 3.89
CA TYR A 335 -13.09 -0.38 4.71
C TYR A 335 -12.65 -1.19 5.92
N PHE A 336 -11.39 -1.03 6.32
CA PHE A 336 -10.70 -1.98 7.19
C PHE A 336 -9.58 -1.32 8.01
N HIS A 337 -9.03 -2.08 8.95
CA HIS A 337 -7.77 -1.78 9.63
C HIS A 337 -6.75 -2.90 9.38
N ILE A 338 -5.46 -2.53 9.45
CA ILE A 338 -4.33 -3.45 9.49
C ILE A 338 -3.74 -3.40 10.90
N HIS A 339 -3.63 -4.56 11.55
CA HIS A 339 -3.05 -4.68 12.89
C HIS A 339 -1.54 -4.95 12.85
N GLY A 340 -1.04 -5.56 11.78
CA GLY A 340 0.40 -5.78 11.59
C GLY A 340 0.67 -7.06 10.82
N ARG A 341 1.92 -7.53 10.87
CA ARG A 341 2.32 -8.82 10.29
C ARG A 341 1.91 -9.94 11.23
N ILE A 342 1.55 -11.10 10.65
CA ILE A 342 1.45 -12.35 11.40
C ILE A 342 2.77 -12.54 12.14
N PRO A 343 2.77 -12.73 13.47
CA PRO A 343 3.97 -13.06 14.21
C PRO A 343 4.56 -14.34 13.62
N GLN A 344 5.79 -14.28 13.11
CA GLN A 344 6.52 -15.51 12.87
C GLN A 344 6.73 -16.14 14.24
N ALA A 345 6.08 -17.27 14.51
CA ALA A 345 6.58 -18.17 15.53
C ALA A 345 8.01 -18.48 15.09
N GLU A 346 9.00 -17.97 15.82
CA GLU A 346 10.33 -18.55 15.72
C GLU A 346 10.12 -20.06 15.85
N LEU A 347 10.52 -20.82 14.84
CA LEU A 347 10.76 -22.25 14.98
C LEU A 347 11.88 -22.37 16.03
N ARG A 348 11.53 -22.19 17.30
CA ARG A 348 12.31 -22.71 18.42
C ARG A 348 12.26 -24.20 18.20
N GLY A 349 13.36 -24.75 17.71
CA GLY A 349 13.57 -26.17 17.64
C GLY A 349 13.28 -26.73 19.02
N CYS A 350 12.16 -27.43 19.17
CA CYS A 350 12.01 -28.43 20.21
C CYS A 350 12.88 -29.61 19.79
N SER A 351 14.19 -29.44 19.91
CA SER A 351 15.09 -30.54 20.21
C SER A 351 14.94 -30.82 21.69
N ASP A 352 13.94 -31.62 22.05
CA ASP A 352 13.87 -32.33 23.33
C ASP A 352 12.85 -33.46 23.14
N VAL A 353 13.32 -34.57 22.59
CA VAL A 353 12.69 -35.87 22.80
C VAL A 353 13.48 -36.52 23.95
N PRO A 354 12.88 -36.69 25.14
CA PRO A 354 13.52 -37.43 26.22
C PRO A 354 13.39 -38.93 25.96
N HIS A 355 14.56 -39.57 25.91
CA HIS A 355 14.88 -41.02 26.02
C HIS A 355 14.43 -41.97 24.91
#